data_AF-A0A6S7GQF0-F1
#
_entry.id   AF-A0A6S7GQF0-F1
#
_cell.length_a   1.000
_cell.length_b   1.000
_cell.length_c   1.000
_cell.angle_alpha   90.00
_cell.angle_beta   90.00
_cell.angle_gamma   90.00
#
_symmetry.space_group_name_H-M   'P 1'
#
loop_
_entity.id
_entity.type
_entity.pdbx_description
1 polymer ?
#
loop_
_entity_poly.entity_id
_entity_poly.type
_entity_poly.pdbx_seq_one_letter_code
_entity_poly.pdbx_strand_id
1 'polypeptide(L)'
;LKLLLRCFKSSFPSTKYSDTMKSMCQFVIVVFVLYFCEQIDSASVEMKRSIVQDGQNAAMFVVQPNLFCAIYRDLSPKQHHICRNNLLLMGSVIEGARLARKECIKQFRNERWNCSNISGKSTALGLMTKYATKEAAFNYALVTAGIVQVMARNCMKGDLPSCHCSRAKRPAQSLSSLSAKYKWGGCGDNIQYASDFSKKFLDDPKVLEKLNGSTNAKRAEKLLMDHHNKEAGRQAVFKNKKVICKCHGATSHCSVKTCWYQVQEFNVIGDYLKAKYRSAVKATLLKRKDGKVTLK
;
A
#
# COMPACT_ATOMS: atom_id res chain seq x y z
N LEU A 1 -18.27 -15.58 -26.29
CA LEU A 1 -18.58 -16.75 -27.15
C LEU A 1 -19.10 -16.38 -28.54
N LYS A 2 -20.22 -15.65 -28.68
CA LYS A 2 -20.79 -15.29 -30.00
C LYS A 2 -19.91 -14.36 -30.88
N LEU A 3 -19.11 -13.45 -30.28
CA LEU A 3 -18.14 -12.63 -31.02
C LEU A 3 -16.89 -13.41 -31.46
N LEU A 4 -16.41 -14.34 -30.64
CA LEU A 4 -15.26 -15.21 -30.96
C LEU A 4 -15.58 -16.17 -32.12
N LEU A 5 -16.80 -16.70 -32.17
CA LEU A 5 -17.29 -17.51 -33.28
C LEU A 5 -17.40 -16.73 -34.61
N ARG A 6 -17.57 -15.40 -34.57
CA ARG A 6 -17.60 -14.54 -35.76
C ARG A 6 -16.20 -14.27 -36.32
N CYS A 7 -15.19 -14.07 -35.47
CA CYS A 7 -13.78 -13.97 -35.92
C CYS A 7 -13.28 -15.27 -36.56
N PHE A 8 -13.79 -16.43 -36.10
CA PHE A 8 -13.42 -17.73 -36.63
C PHE A 8 -13.88 -17.93 -38.08
N LYS A 9 -15.10 -17.47 -38.42
CA LYS A 9 -15.65 -17.57 -39.79
C LYS A 9 -14.99 -16.59 -40.78
N SER A 10 -14.42 -15.48 -40.31
CA SER A 10 -13.81 -14.48 -41.21
C SER A 10 -12.35 -14.75 -41.56
N SER A 11 -11.66 -15.62 -40.82
CA SER A 11 -10.20 -15.76 -40.92
C SER A 11 -9.72 -16.97 -41.74
N PHE A 12 -10.60 -17.92 -42.07
CA PHE A 12 -10.24 -19.12 -42.84
C PHE A 12 -11.33 -19.50 -43.85
N PRO A 13 -11.24 -19.02 -45.10
CA PRO A 13 -12.02 -19.57 -46.20
C PRO A 13 -11.54 -21.00 -46.48
N SER A 14 -12.47 -21.90 -46.77
CA SER A 14 -12.23 -23.32 -47.03
C SER A 14 -11.25 -23.54 -48.19
N THR A 15 -9.98 -23.81 -47.89
CA THR A 15 -9.00 -24.35 -48.85
C THR A 15 -8.30 -25.58 -48.29
N LYS A 16 -8.04 -26.53 -49.19
CA LYS A 16 -7.56 -27.90 -48.98
C LYS A 16 -6.31 -27.97 -48.09
N TYR A 17 -6.51 -28.29 -46.81
CA TYR A 17 -5.46 -28.82 -45.93
C TYR A 17 -5.81 -30.25 -45.55
N SER A 18 -4.80 -31.13 -45.53
CA SER A 18 -4.90 -32.51 -45.05
C SER A 18 -5.54 -32.55 -43.66
N ASP A 19 -6.39 -33.55 -43.40
CA ASP A 19 -7.18 -33.65 -42.18
C ASP A 19 -6.32 -33.69 -40.90
N THR A 20 -5.07 -34.14 -41.00
CA THR A 20 -4.08 -34.07 -39.91
C THR A 20 -3.69 -32.63 -39.53
N MET A 21 -3.53 -31.73 -40.50
CA MET A 21 -3.18 -30.32 -40.21
C MET A 21 -4.36 -29.54 -39.60
N LYS A 22 -5.60 -29.85 -40.01
CA LYS A 22 -6.80 -29.27 -39.40
C LYS A 22 -6.95 -29.70 -37.94
N SER A 23 -6.69 -30.98 -37.65
CA SER A 23 -6.76 -31.53 -36.30
C SER A 23 -5.70 -30.91 -35.38
N MET A 24 -4.45 -30.75 -35.85
CA MET A 24 -3.40 -30.08 -35.08
C MET A 24 -3.70 -28.60 -34.81
N CYS A 25 -4.22 -27.88 -35.80
CA CYS A 25 -4.60 -26.47 -35.63
C CYS A 25 -5.78 -26.31 -34.65
N GLN A 26 -6.79 -27.19 -34.72
CA GLN A 26 -7.87 -27.24 -33.73
C GLN A 26 -7.35 -27.53 -32.33
N PHE A 27 -6.41 -28.47 -32.17
CA PHE A 27 -5.86 -28.80 -30.86
C PHE A 27 -5.11 -27.62 -30.24
N VAL A 28 -4.25 -26.95 -31.01
CA VAL A 28 -3.50 -25.76 -30.53
C VAL A 28 -4.47 -24.64 -30.14
N ILE A 29 -5.52 -24.39 -30.94
CA ILE A 29 -6.53 -23.37 -30.64
C ILE A 29 -7.31 -23.73 -29.37
N VAL A 30 -7.70 -24.99 -29.19
CA VAL A 30 -8.40 -25.43 -27.97
C VAL A 30 -7.51 -25.24 -26.74
N VAL A 31 -6.24 -25.63 -26.81
CA VAL A 31 -5.30 -25.43 -25.69
C VAL A 31 -5.09 -23.94 -25.40
N PHE A 32 -4.96 -23.10 -26.43
CA PHE A 32 -4.80 -21.66 -26.27
C PHE A 32 -6.07 -21.03 -25.67
N VAL A 33 -7.26 -21.41 -26.15
CA VAL A 33 -8.53 -20.93 -25.62
C VAL A 33 -8.72 -21.38 -24.17
N LEU A 34 -8.39 -22.63 -23.82
CA LEU A 34 -8.49 -23.13 -22.46
C LEU A 34 -7.53 -22.40 -21.52
N TYR A 35 -6.26 -22.22 -21.93
CA TYR A 35 -5.26 -21.48 -21.15
C TYR A 35 -5.66 -20.02 -20.92
N PHE A 36 -6.11 -19.32 -21.97
CA PHE A 36 -6.57 -17.93 -21.83
C PHE A 36 -7.91 -17.82 -21.11
N CYS A 37 -8.81 -18.81 -21.22
CA CYS A 37 -10.06 -18.83 -20.44
C CYS A 37 -9.77 -19.02 -18.95
N GLU A 38 -8.82 -19.89 -18.59
CA GLU A 38 -8.38 -20.10 -17.21
C GLU A 38 -7.69 -18.85 -16.64
N GLN A 39 -6.89 -18.14 -17.44
CA GLN A 39 -6.31 -16.84 -17.09
C GLN A 39 -7.38 -15.74 -16.93
N ILE A 40 -8.38 -15.68 -17.82
CA ILE A 40 -9.50 -14.73 -17.72
C ILE A 40 -10.38 -15.05 -16.50
N ASP A 41 -10.66 -16.32 -16.22
CA ASP A 41 -11.44 -16.74 -15.06
C ASP A 41 -10.70 -16.45 -13.76
N SER A 42 -9.38 -16.67 -13.67
CA SER A 42 -8.60 -16.30 -12.49
C SER A 42 -8.57 -14.79 -12.24
N ALA A 43 -8.37 -13.96 -13.28
CA ALA A 43 -8.41 -12.50 -13.17
C ALA A 43 -9.83 -11.98 -12.85
N SER A 44 -10.88 -12.60 -13.41
CA SER A 44 -12.29 -12.32 -13.12
C SER A 44 -12.67 -12.72 -11.69
N VAL A 45 -12.14 -13.83 -11.18
CA VAL A 45 -12.34 -14.27 -9.79
C VAL A 45 -11.63 -13.34 -8.81
N GLU A 46 -10.40 -12.90 -9.11
CA GLU A 46 -9.71 -11.90 -8.28
C GLU A 46 -10.42 -10.54 -8.30
N MET A 47 -10.89 -10.10 -9.47
CA MET A 47 -11.68 -8.87 -9.61
C MET A 47 -13.02 -8.97 -8.87
N LYS A 48 -13.75 -10.08 -9.01
CA LYS A 48 -15.00 -10.36 -8.27
C LYS A 48 -14.74 -10.46 -6.77
N ARG A 49 -13.66 -11.10 -6.32
CA ARG A 49 -13.27 -11.10 -4.89
C ARG A 49 -12.95 -9.70 -4.40
N SER A 50 -12.29 -8.86 -5.20
CA SER A 50 -12.05 -7.45 -4.84
C SER A 50 -13.36 -6.69 -4.75
N ILE A 51 -14.25 -6.78 -5.74
CA ILE A 51 -15.56 -6.14 -5.77
C ILE A 51 -16.46 -6.61 -4.61
N VAL A 52 -16.43 -7.91 -4.29
CA VAL A 52 -17.18 -8.47 -3.15
C VAL A 52 -16.57 -8.00 -1.82
N GLN A 53 -15.24 -7.92 -1.70
CA GLN A 53 -14.58 -7.40 -0.51
C GLN A 53 -14.85 -5.89 -0.33
N ASP A 54 -14.80 -5.12 -1.42
CA ASP A 54 -15.08 -3.69 -1.44
C ASP A 54 -16.57 -3.42 -1.17
N GLY A 55 -17.47 -4.25 -1.70
CA GLY A 55 -18.91 -4.23 -1.45
C GLY A 55 -19.29 -4.67 -0.02
N GLN A 56 -18.62 -5.67 0.55
CA GLN A 56 -18.81 -6.08 1.95
C GLN A 56 -18.29 -5.02 2.92
N ASN A 57 -17.14 -4.39 2.61
CA ASN A 57 -16.63 -3.26 3.38
C ASN A 57 -17.60 -2.07 3.29
N ALA A 58 -18.06 -1.71 2.09
CA ALA A 58 -19.05 -0.65 1.85
C ALA A 58 -20.38 -0.89 2.58
N ALA A 59 -20.93 -2.10 2.52
CA ALA A 59 -22.17 -2.46 3.22
C ALA A 59 -22.01 -2.41 4.75
N MET A 60 -20.86 -2.85 5.28
CA MET A 60 -20.57 -2.80 6.71
C MET A 60 -20.38 -1.36 7.24
N PHE A 61 -19.89 -0.43 6.41
CA PHE A 61 -19.80 1.00 6.75
C PHE A 61 -21.16 1.67 6.94
N VAL A 62 -22.20 1.22 6.22
CA VAL A 62 -23.53 1.84 6.23
C VAL A 62 -24.44 1.27 7.33
N VAL A 63 -24.31 -0.01 7.67
CA VAL A 63 -25.30 -0.69 8.52
C VAL A 63 -25.02 -0.50 10.02
N GLN A 64 -23.77 -0.55 10.50
CA GLN A 64 -23.43 -0.33 11.93
C GLN A 64 -21.98 0.17 12.16
N PRO A 65 -21.75 1.50 12.23
CA PRO A 65 -20.49 2.13 12.64
C PRO A 65 -19.79 1.53 13.87
N ASN A 66 -20.58 1.24 14.91
CA ASN A 66 -20.08 0.70 16.17
C ASN A 66 -19.61 -0.75 16.04
N LEU A 67 -20.22 -1.54 15.15
CA LEU A 67 -19.85 -2.93 14.91
C LEU A 67 -18.56 -3.04 14.11
N PHE A 68 -18.39 -2.20 13.08
CA PHE A 68 -17.19 -2.20 12.24
C PHE A 68 -15.89 -2.04 13.05
N CYS A 69 -15.83 -1.01 13.90
CA CYS A 69 -14.64 -0.79 14.74
C CYS A 69 -14.49 -1.84 15.85
N ALA A 70 -15.59 -2.45 16.31
CA ALA A 70 -15.58 -3.48 17.35
C ALA A 70 -15.10 -4.85 16.85
N ILE A 71 -15.18 -5.12 15.54
CA ILE A 71 -14.60 -6.33 14.92
C ILE A 71 -13.08 -6.37 15.15
N TYR A 72 -12.43 -5.21 15.21
CA TYR A 72 -11.00 -5.09 15.43
C TYR A 72 -10.66 -5.05 16.93
N ARG A 73 -10.83 -6.20 17.61
CA ARG A 73 -10.68 -6.37 19.06
C ARG A 73 -9.35 -5.88 19.65
N ASP A 74 -8.29 -5.78 18.83
CA ASP A 74 -6.94 -5.38 19.28
C ASP A 74 -6.61 -3.90 19.07
N LEU A 75 -7.60 -3.05 18.73
CA LEU A 75 -7.36 -1.60 18.66
C LEU A 75 -7.22 -1.02 20.06
N SER A 76 -6.30 -0.07 20.23
CA SER A 76 -6.21 0.70 21.47
C SER A 76 -7.46 1.57 21.68
N PRO A 77 -7.77 2.04 22.90
CA PRO A 77 -8.89 2.96 23.12
C PRO A 77 -8.83 4.21 22.23
N LYS A 78 -7.62 4.76 22.01
CA LYS A 78 -7.39 5.87 21.08
C LYS A 78 -7.73 5.48 19.65
N GLN A 79 -7.27 4.32 19.19
CA GLN A 79 -7.55 3.84 17.84
C GLN A 79 -9.04 3.59 17.62
N HIS A 80 -9.75 3.02 18.60
CA HIS A 80 -11.19 2.87 18.55
C HIS A 80 -11.91 4.22 18.40
N HIS A 81 -11.52 5.22 19.19
CA HIS A 81 -12.09 6.56 19.07
C HIS A 81 -11.85 7.18 17.68
N ILE A 82 -10.64 7.06 17.14
CA ILE A 82 -10.34 7.55 15.80
C ILE A 82 -11.13 6.77 14.74
N CYS A 83 -11.22 5.45 14.87
CA CYS A 83 -11.97 4.60 13.94
C CYS A 83 -13.44 5.02 13.85
N ARG A 84 -14.12 5.19 15.01
CA ARG A 84 -15.54 5.60 15.04
C ARG A 84 -15.77 6.96 14.41
N ASN A 85 -14.83 7.89 14.58
CA ASN A 85 -14.92 9.24 14.02
C ASN A 85 -14.43 9.36 12.57
N ASN A 86 -13.87 8.29 11.98
CA ASN A 86 -13.23 8.33 10.66
C ASN A 86 -13.52 7.05 9.86
N LEU A 87 -14.74 6.50 9.96
CA LEU A 87 -15.12 5.22 9.37
C LEU A 87 -14.79 5.14 7.87
N LEU A 88 -15.13 6.19 7.12
CA LEU A 88 -14.89 6.25 5.68
C LEU A 88 -13.38 6.18 5.31
N LEU A 89 -12.48 6.50 6.23
CA LEU A 89 -11.03 6.38 6.03
C LEU A 89 -10.50 4.97 6.35
N MET A 90 -11.24 4.19 7.13
CA MET A 90 -10.79 2.89 7.60
C MET A 90 -10.68 1.85 6.50
N GLY A 91 -11.45 1.98 5.41
CA GLY A 91 -11.29 1.13 4.22
C GLY A 91 -9.87 1.23 3.66
N SER A 92 -9.34 2.44 3.56
CA SER A 92 -7.95 2.67 3.10
C SER A 92 -6.91 2.15 4.11
N VAL A 93 -7.21 2.16 5.41
CA VAL A 93 -6.33 1.59 6.44
C VAL A 93 -6.22 0.08 6.29
N ILE A 94 -7.35 -0.60 6.14
CA ILE A 94 -7.41 -2.07 6.01
C ILE A 94 -6.78 -2.51 4.69
N GLU A 95 -7.12 -1.82 3.59
CA GLU A 95 -6.55 -2.09 2.28
C GLU A 95 -5.03 -1.90 2.30
N GLY A 96 -4.54 -0.82 2.92
CA GLY A 96 -3.10 -0.58 3.10
C GLY A 96 -2.39 -1.65 3.92
N ALA A 97 -3.00 -2.12 5.00
CA ALA A 97 -2.47 -3.23 5.80
C ALA A 97 -2.42 -4.55 5.02
N ARG A 98 -3.45 -4.83 4.21
CA ARG A 98 -3.50 -6.00 3.33
C ARG A 98 -2.44 -5.93 2.23
N LEU A 99 -2.26 -4.76 1.62
CA LEU A 99 -1.21 -4.49 0.63
C LEU A 99 0.17 -4.76 1.23
N ALA A 100 0.42 -4.26 2.45
CA ALA A 100 1.64 -4.53 3.19
C ALA A 100 1.87 -6.01 3.46
N ARG A 101 0.83 -6.77 3.84
CA ARG A 101 0.95 -8.22 4.06
C ARG A 101 1.38 -8.96 2.80
N LYS A 102 0.75 -8.66 1.66
CA LYS A 102 1.10 -9.26 0.36
C LYS A 102 2.55 -9.00 0.01
N GLU A 103 2.99 -7.76 0.16
CA GLU A 103 4.38 -7.38 -0.13
C GLU A 103 5.38 -8.01 0.87
N CYS A 104 5.02 -8.13 2.15
CA CYS A 104 5.86 -8.81 3.16
C CYS A 104 6.14 -10.25 2.74
N ILE A 105 5.08 -11.00 2.41
CA ILE A 105 5.20 -12.40 1.95
C ILE A 105 6.08 -12.48 0.70
N LYS A 106 5.92 -11.55 -0.24
CA LYS A 106 6.76 -11.48 -1.44
C LYS A 106 8.24 -11.22 -1.11
N GLN A 107 8.53 -10.25 -0.24
CA GLN A 107 9.87 -9.84 0.16
C GLN A 107 10.61 -10.90 1.00
N PHE A 108 9.88 -11.77 1.67
CA PHE A 108 10.42 -12.79 2.56
C PHE A 108 10.14 -14.23 2.09
N ARG A 109 9.70 -14.43 0.84
CA ARG A 109 9.34 -15.76 0.30
C ARG A 109 10.42 -16.83 0.41
N ASN A 110 11.69 -16.43 0.37
CA ASN A 110 12.87 -17.31 0.42
C ASN A 110 13.60 -17.26 1.77
N GLU A 111 12.99 -16.67 2.79
CA GLU A 111 13.57 -16.49 4.11
C GLU A 111 12.92 -17.47 5.09
N ARG A 112 13.64 -17.83 6.18
CA ARG A 112 13.09 -18.70 7.23
C ARG A 112 11.80 -18.17 7.84
N TRP A 113 11.73 -16.85 8.03
CA TRP A 113 10.50 -16.15 8.38
C TRP A 113 9.92 -15.52 7.12
N ASN A 114 8.78 -16.03 6.65
CA ASN A 114 8.20 -15.71 5.34
C ASN A 114 6.92 -14.84 5.40
N CYS A 115 6.67 -14.16 6.52
CA CYS A 115 5.44 -13.38 6.79
C CYS A 115 4.10 -14.15 6.69
N SER A 116 4.09 -15.46 6.46
CA SER A 116 2.85 -16.21 6.25
C SER A 116 2.05 -16.37 7.55
N ASN A 117 2.76 -16.67 8.66
CA ASN A 117 2.18 -16.95 9.96
C ASN A 117 2.24 -15.74 10.92
N ILE A 118 1.64 -14.63 10.50
CA ILE A 118 1.46 -13.42 11.33
C ILE A 118 0.29 -13.62 12.35
N SER A 119 -0.34 -14.80 12.40
CA SER A 119 -1.51 -15.05 13.25
C SER A 119 -1.17 -15.33 14.73
N GLY A 120 -2.11 -14.99 15.62
CA GLY A 120 -2.06 -15.27 17.07
C GLY A 120 -1.30 -14.25 17.94
N LYS A 121 -0.46 -13.38 17.36
CA LYS A 121 0.38 -12.40 18.11
C LYS A 121 0.47 -11.02 17.46
N SER A 122 -0.40 -10.74 16.49
CA SER A 122 -0.43 -9.49 15.73
C SER A 122 -1.80 -8.84 15.83
N THR A 123 -1.85 -7.52 15.76
CA THR A 123 -3.12 -6.78 15.81
C THR A 123 -4.00 -7.08 14.59
N ALA A 124 -5.24 -6.59 14.62
CA ALA A 124 -6.12 -6.41 13.47
C ALA A 124 -5.44 -5.98 12.15
N LEU A 125 -4.41 -5.13 12.23
CA LEU A 125 -3.67 -4.59 11.08
C LEU A 125 -2.44 -5.44 10.70
N GLY A 126 -2.21 -6.55 11.39
CA GLY A 126 -1.04 -7.40 11.20
C GLY A 126 0.25 -6.81 11.80
N LEU A 127 0.16 -5.89 12.76
CA LEU A 127 1.33 -5.33 13.46
C LEU A 127 1.85 -6.30 14.53
N MET A 128 3.15 -6.62 14.48
CA MET A 128 3.83 -7.55 15.40
C MET A 128 4.14 -6.92 16.77
N THR A 129 3.11 -6.62 17.57
CA THR A 129 3.23 -5.86 18.83
C THR A 129 3.96 -6.59 19.96
N LYS A 130 4.06 -7.91 19.92
CA LYS A 130 4.70 -8.70 21.00
C LYS A 130 6.23 -8.75 20.89
N TYR A 131 6.78 -8.50 19.70
CA TYR A 131 8.19 -8.75 19.41
C TYR A 131 8.97 -7.45 19.19
N ALA A 132 10.24 -7.45 19.61
CA ALA A 132 11.20 -6.38 19.35
C ALA A 132 12.34 -6.90 18.45
N THR A 133 11.97 -7.45 17.28
CA THR A 133 12.93 -8.02 16.32
C THR A 133 13.05 -7.16 15.06
N LYS A 134 14.04 -7.49 14.24
CA LYS A 134 14.27 -6.87 12.93
C LYS A 134 13.05 -7.05 12.01
N GLU A 135 12.40 -8.21 12.07
CA GLU A 135 11.20 -8.56 11.30
C GLU A 135 10.00 -7.72 11.74
N ALA A 136 9.83 -7.56 13.06
CA ALA A 136 8.81 -6.67 13.61
C ALA A 136 9.05 -5.21 13.15
N ALA A 137 10.30 -4.74 13.20
CA ALA A 137 10.67 -3.40 12.71
C ALA A 137 10.28 -3.19 11.23
N PHE A 138 10.58 -4.16 10.37
CA PHE A 138 10.17 -4.13 8.96
C PHE A 138 8.64 -4.16 8.81
N ASN A 139 7.94 -5.01 9.57
CA ASN A 139 6.48 -5.11 9.54
C ASN A 139 5.80 -3.78 9.93
N TYR A 140 6.26 -3.10 10.98
CA TYR A 140 5.76 -1.77 11.36
C TYR A 140 5.95 -0.75 10.25
N ALA A 141 7.14 -0.69 9.65
CA ALA A 141 7.44 0.24 8.57
C ALA A 141 6.58 -0.06 7.33
N LEU A 142 6.45 -1.32 6.95
CA LEU A 142 5.73 -1.73 5.75
C LEU A 142 4.21 -1.52 5.88
N VAL A 143 3.60 -1.89 7.01
CA VAL A 143 2.16 -1.65 7.27
C VAL A 143 1.86 -0.15 7.25
N THR A 144 2.71 0.64 7.89
CA THR A 144 2.56 2.10 7.90
C THR A 144 2.68 2.69 6.49
N ALA A 145 3.67 2.24 5.72
CA ALA A 145 3.84 2.67 4.34
C ALA A 145 2.64 2.28 3.45
N GLY A 146 2.08 1.08 3.65
CA GLY A 146 0.89 0.60 2.94
C GLY A 146 -0.33 1.49 3.18
N ILE A 147 -0.59 1.82 4.44
CA ILE A 147 -1.68 2.74 4.81
C ILE A 147 -1.49 4.11 4.15
N VAL A 148 -0.28 4.67 4.21
CA VAL A 148 0.01 5.98 3.61
C VAL A 148 -0.15 5.95 2.09
N GLN A 149 0.37 4.91 1.43
CA GLN A 149 0.32 4.77 -0.02
C GLN A 149 -1.12 4.68 -0.54
N VAL A 150 -1.93 3.80 0.04
CA VAL A 150 -3.33 3.59 -0.37
C VAL A 150 -4.18 4.83 -0.08
N MET A 151 -4.06 5.39 1.13
CA MET A 151 -4.84 6.58 1.49
C MET A 151 -4.48 7.78 0.63
N ALA A 152 -3.20 8.02 0.33
CA ALA A 152 -2.77 9.12 -0.52
C ALA A 152 -3.34 9.01 -1.94
N ARG A 153 -3.46 7.78 -2.46
CA ARG A 153 -4.09 7.46 -3.75
C ARG A 153 -5.58 7.73 -3.75
N ASN A 154 -6.28 7.26 -2.72
CA ASN A 154 -7.73 7.42 -2.61
C ASN A 154 -8.11 8.89 -2.40
N CYS A 155 -7.27 9.69 -1.72
CA CYS A 155 -7.42 11.15 -1.68
C CYS A 155 -7.31 11.82 -3.07
N MET A 156 -6.43 11.31 -3.95
CA MET A 156 -6.26 11.83 -5.31
C MET A 156 -7.42 11.44 -6.21
N LYS A 157 -7.96 10.22 -6.06
CA LYS A 157 -9.14 9.76 -6.79
C LYS A 157 -10.43 10.48 -6.39
N GLY A 158 -10.46 11.06 -5.18
CA GLY A 158 -11.66 11.67 -4.61
C GLY A 158 -12.56 10.67 -3.88
N ASP A 159 -12.06 9.46 -3.57
CA ASP A 159 -12.82 8.40 -2.90
C ASP A 159 -13.06 8.70 -1.41
N LEU A 160 -12.31 9.65 -0.83
CA LEU A 160 -12.35 10.00 0.58
C LEU A 160 -12.83 11.44 0.77
N PRO A 161 -13.87 11.71 1.57
CA PRO A 161 -14.46 13.05 1.68
C PRO A 161 -13.60 14.05 2.46
N SER A 162 -12.70 13.57 3.32
CA SER A 162 -11.91 14.40 4.23
C SER A 162 -10.54 14.81 3.67
N CYS A 163 -10.23 14.45 2.43
CA CYS A 163 -9.01 14.86 1.76
C CYS A 163 -9.22 15.09 0.27
N HIS A 164 -8.24 15.77 -0.32
CA HIS A 164 -8.21 16.10 -1.74
C HIS A 164 -6.82 15.82 -2.31
N CYS A 165 -6.65 16.13 -3.59
CA CYS A 165 -5.36 16.14 -4.27
C CYS A 165 -4.28 16.90 -3.48
N SER A 166 -3.04 16.47 -3.66
CA SER A 166 -1.86 17.11 -3.08
C SER A 166 -1.69 18.55 -3.53
N ARG A 167 -1.35 19.43 -2.58
CA ARG A 167 -0.89 20.80 -2.83
C ARG A 167 0.63 20.92 -2.71
N ALA A 168 1.35 19.81 -2.84
CA ALA A 168 2.81 19.79 -2.72
C ALA A 168 3.46 20.70 -3.76
N LYS A 169 4.44 21.48 -3.32
CA LYS A 169 5.24 22.35 -4.20
C LYS A 169 6.15 21.51 -5.10
N ARG A 170 6.53 22.09 -6.24
CA ARG A 170 7.50 21.51 -7.19
C ARG A 170 8.80 21.10 -6.47
N PRO A 171 9.50 20.03 -6.92
CA PRO A 171 10.85 19.73 -6.44
C PRO A 171 11.76 20.95 -6.45
N ALA A 172 12.65 21.06 -5.47
CA ALA A 172 13.67 22.11 -5.45
C ALA A 172 14.54 22.03 -6.71
N GLN A 173 14.92 23.20 -7.24
CA GLN A 173 15.44 23.40 -8.60
C GLN A 173 16.68 22.56 -8.96
N SER A 174 17.47 22.08 -7.98
CA SER A 174 18.68 21.26 -8.23
C SER A 174 18.42 19.87 -8.82
N LEU A 175 17.16 19.41 -8.88
CA LEU A 175 16.80 18.12 -9.48
C LEU A 175 16.20 18.23 -10.90
N SER A 176 16.15 19.43 -11.50
CA SER A 176 15.46 19.62 -12.78
C SER A 176 16.11 20.65 -13.69
N SER A 177 17.00 20.19 -14.57
CA SER A 177 17.21 20.83 -15.89
C SER A 177 15.92 20.87 -16.74
N LEU A 178 14.84 20.24 -16.24
CA LEU A 178 13.49 20.24 -16.79
C LEU A 178 12.58 21.34 -16.20
N SER A 179 13.04 22.20 -15.28
CA SER A 179 12.16 23.19 -14.61
C SER A 179 11.46 24.15 -15.60
N ALA A 180 12.09 24.46 -16.73
CA ALA A 180 11.49 25.27 -17.79
C ALA A 180 10.53 24.49 -18.72
N LYS A 181 10.56 23.14 -18.72
CA LYS A 181 9.91 22.30 -19.76
C LYS A 181 8.51 21.76 -19.39
N TYR A 182 7.99 22.06 -18.21
CA TYR A 182 6.67 21.58 -17.78
C TYR A 182 6.00 22.48 -16.74
N LYS A 183 4.67 22.51 -16.75
CA LYS A 183 3.85 23.18 -15.73
C LYS A 183 3.73 22.26 -14.50
N TRP A 184 3.86 22.82 -13.30
CA TRP A 184 3.59 22.09 -12.06
C TRP A 184 2.11 22.25 -11.69
N GLY A 185 1.42 21.14 -11.44
CA GLY A 185 0.00 21.16 -11.12
C GLY A 185 -0.68 19.84 -11.43
N GLY A 186 -2.01 19.85 -11.51
CA GLY A 186 -2.82 18.63 -11.63
C GLY A 186 -3.18 18.03 -10.27
N CYS A 187 -3.75 16.84 -10.29
CA CYS A 187 -4.18 16.14 -9.08
C CYS A 187 -3.20 15.02 -8.74
N GLY A 188 -2.29 15.29 -7.80
CA GLY A 188 -1.32 14.29 -7.30
C GLY A 188 -1.73 13.66 -5.98
N ASP A 189 -1.04 12.57 -5.62
CA ASP A 189 -1.31 11.81 -4.39
C ASP A 189 -0.99 12.62 -3.14
N ASN A 190 -1.93 12.67 -2.19
CA ASN A 190 -1.78 13.47 -0.98
C ASN A 190 -1.07 12.70 0.14
N ILE A 191 0.23 12.51 -0.04
CA ILE A 191 1.11 11.78 0.89
C ILE A 191 1.14 12.47 2.27
N GLN A 192 1.07 13.81 2.31
CA GLN A 192 1.07 14.57 3.55
C GLN A 192 -0.14 14.24 4.42
N TYR A 193 -1.34 14.38 3.86
CA TYR A 193 -2.57 14.03 4.57
C TYR A 193 -2.54 12.58 5.07
N ALA A 194 -2.16 11.64 4.21
CA ALA A 194 -2.11 10.23 4.55
C ALA A 194 -1.09 9.92 5.66
N SER A 195 0.07 10.57 5.62
CA SER A 195 1.10 10.49 6.66
C SER A 195 0.60 11.03 8.00
N ASP A 196 -0.09 12.18 7.99
CA ASP A 196 -0.62 12.82 9.20
C ASP A 196 -1.74 11.98 9.82
N PHE A 197 -2.64 11.42 9.00
CA PHE A 197 -3.66 10.50 9.47
C PHE A 197 -3.02 9.23 10.06
N SER A 198 -2.07 8.63 9.36
CA SER A 198 -1.35 7.44 9.82
C SER A 198 -0.66 7.67 11.17
N LYS A 199 -0.01 8.83 11.34
CA LYS A 199 0.59 9.27 12.61
C LYS A 199 -0.48 9.41 13.70
N LYS A 200 -1.59 10.10 13.42
CA LYS A 200 -2.71 10.27 14.36
C LYS A 200 -3.25 8.92 14.84
N PHE A 201 -3.40 7.97 13.93
CA PHE A 201 -4.01 6.66 14.17
C PHE A 201 -3.05 5.64 14.83
N LEU A 202 -1.82 5.52 14.35
CA LEU A 202 -0.89 4.47 14.79
C LEU A 202 -0.02 4.87 15.98
N ASP A 203 0.20 6.16 16.21
CA ASP A 203 1.09 6.64 17.27
C ASP A 203 0.30 7.04 18.51
N ASP A 204 0.87 6.83 19.70
CA ASP A 204 0.28 7.26 20.96
C ASP A 204 1.30 8.12 21.72
N PRO A 205 1.21 9.46 21.61
CA PRO A 205 2.18 10.36 22.23
C PRO A 205 2.14 10.30 23.76
N LYS A 206 0.95 10.03 24.36
CA LYS A 206 0.82 9.89 25.81
C LYS A 206 1.61 8.70 26.34
N VAL A 207 1.67 7.63 25.54
CA VAL A 207 2.49 6.46 25.87
C VAL A 207 3.98 6.83 25.85
N LEU A 208 4.43 7.64 24.89
CA LEU A 208 5.83 8.06 24.78
C LEU A 208 6.25 9.06 25.88
N GLU A 209 5.36 9.97 26.27
CA GLU A 209 5.60 10.92 27.37
C GLU A 209 5.79 10.21 28.70
N LYS A 210 4.98 9.17 28.98
CA LYS A 210 5.10 8.33 30.18
C LYS A 210 6.43 7.55 30.24
N LEU A 211 7.19 7.46 29.15
CA LEU A 211 8.48 6.77 29.14
C LEU A 211 9.61 7.57 29.79
N ASN A 212 9.50 8.91 29.83
CA ASN A 212 10.53 9.77 30.43
C ASN A 212 10.72 9.52 31.94
N GLY A 213 9.74 8.89 32.61
CA GLY A 213 9.81 8.46 34.01
C GLY A 213 9.59 6.95 34.21
N SER A 214 9.61 6.13 33.15
CA SER A 214 9.31 4.70 33.28
C SER A 214 10.46 3.91 33.89
N THR A 215 10.16 3.07 34.88
CA THR A 215 11.10 2.10 35.47
C THR A 215 11.33 0.88 34.56
N ASN A 216 10.47 0.64 33.56
CA ASN A 216 10.57 -0.49 32.65
C ASN A 216 11.29 -0.10 31.35
N ALA A 217 12.63 -0.09 31.41
CA ALA A 217 13.50 0.24 30.28
C ALA A 217 13.20 -0.61 29.03
N LYS A 218 12.99 -1.93 29.16
CA LYS A 218 12.71 -2.80 28.00
C LYS A 218 11.42 -2.42 27.27
N ARG A 219 10.37 -2.05 28.02
CA ARG A 219 9.11 -1.59 27.43
C ARG A 219 9.29 -0.24 26.72
N ALA A 220 10.05 0.68 27.33
CA ALA A 220 10.32 1.98 26.75
C ALA A 220 11.12 1.87 25.44
N GLU A 221 12.15 1.02 25.40
CA GLU A 221 12.95 0.74 24.20
C GLU A 221 12.07 0.29 23.04
N LYS A 222 11.23 -0.71 23.30
CA LYS A 222 10.32 -1.25 22.29
C LYS A 222 9.39 -0.19 21.73
N LEU A 223 8.74 0.60 22.59
CA LEU A 223 7.77 1.60 22.16
C LEU A 223 8.41 2.71 21.33
N LEU A 224 9.63 3.13 21.69
CA LEU A 224 10.42 4.07 20.91
C LEU A 224 10.84 3.47 19.57
N MET A 225 11.24 2.20 19.55
CA MET A 225 11.59 1.48 18.32
C MET A 225 10.37 1.36 17.39
N ASP A 226 9.22 0.94 17.90
CA ASP A 226 7.98 0.84 17.13
C ASP A 226 7.58 2.21 16.55
N HIS A 227 7.68 3.29 17.33
CA HIS A 227 7.43 4.65 16.86
C HIS A 227 8.41 5.07 15.75
N HIS A 228 9.70 4.80 15.92
CA HIS A 228 10.72 5.08 14.90
C HIS A 228 10.41 4.33 13.59
N ASN A 229 10.08 3.04 13.68
CA ASN A 229 9.82 2.21 12.50
C ASN A 229 8.54 2.63 11.77
N LYS A 230 7.49 3.06 12.50
CA LYS A 230 6.31 3.67 11.89
C LYS A 230 6.67 4.93 11.12
N GLU A 231 7.49 5.82 11.70
CA GLU A 231 7.98 7.00 10.99
C GLU A 231 8.83 6.64 9.77
N ALA A 232 9.71 5.65 9.87
CA ALA A 232 10.50 5.16 8.75
C ALA A 232 9.61 4.69 7.58
N GLY A 233 8.48 4.05 7.87
CA GLY A 233 7.46 3.68 6.90
C GLY A 233 6.84 4.87 6.18
N ARG A 234 6.42 5.91 6.93
CA ARG A 234 5.88 7.16 6.34
C ARG A 234 6.91 7.83 5.44
N GLN A 235 8.15 7.94 5.91
CA GLN A 235 9.26 8.54 5.17
C GLN A 235 9.62 7.73 3.92
N ALA A 236 9.49 6.41 3.93
CA ALA A 236 9.74 5.58 2.75
C ALA A 236 8.82 5.96 1.58
N VAL A 237 7.55 6.27 1.84
CA VAL A 237 6.62 6.74 0.80
C VAL A 237 7.01 8.12 0.28
N PHE A 238 7.38 9.06 1.16
CA PHE A 238 7.84 10.39 0.75
C PHE A 238 9.11 10.38 -0.08
N LYS A 239 10.07 9.52 0.28
CA LYS A 239 11.39 9.43 -0.38
C LYS A 239 11.30 8.77 -1.74
N ASN A 240 10.37 7.82 -1.90
CA ASN A 240 10.19 7.08 -3.15
C ASN A 240 9.00 7.62 -3.97
N LYS A 241 8.52 8.84 -3.77
CA LYS A 241 7.54 9.44 -4.70
C LYS A 241 8.23 9.84 -6.00
N LYS A 242 7.54 9.70 -7.13
CA LYS A 242 8.01 10.14 -8.44
C LYS A 242 7.24 11.34 -8.94
N VAL A 243 7.85 12.10 -9.83
CA VAL A 243 7.13 13.09 -10.64
C VAL A 243 6.60 12.38 -11.87
N ILE A 244 5.30 12.45 -12.10
CA ILE A 244 4.70 12.03 -13.37
C ILE A 244 4.15 13.24 -14.11
N CYS A 245 4.03 13.11 -15.42
CA CYS A 245 3.59 14.18 -16.30
C CYS A 245 2.51 13.67 -17.26
N LYS A 246 1.48 14.47 -17.46
CA LYS A 246 0.50 14.27 -18.53
C LYS A 246 0.75 15.28 -19.64
N CYS A 247 0.84 14.77 -20.86
CA CYS A 247 0.99 15.56 -22.08
C CYS A 247 -0.38 16.11 -22.52
N HIS A 248 -0.37 17.33 -23.03
CA HIS A 248 -1.50 18.04 -23.60
C HIS A 248 -1.07 18.58 -24.97
N GLY A 249 -1.89 18.32 -26.00
CA GLY A 249 -1.63 18.75 -27.37
C GLY A 249 -2.68 18.17 -28.34
N ALA A 250 -3.01 18.91 -29.40
CA ALA A 250 -3.99 18.49 -30.41
C ALA A 250 -3.45 17.44 -31.40
N THR A 251 -2.13 17.21 -31.40
CA THR A 251 -1.42 16.22 -32.22
C THR A 251 -0.57 15.31 -31.33
N SER A 252 -0.05 14.20 -31.87
CA SER A 252 0.77 13.19 -31.16
C SER A 252 2.06 13.71 -30.48
N HIS A 253 2.28 15.03 -30.46
CA HIS A 253 3.45 15.70 -29.91
C HIS A 253 3.10 16.35 -28.55
N CYS A 254 3.94 16.09 -27.53
CA CYS A 254 3.76 16.57 -26.16
C CYS A 254 4.25 18.03 -25.99
N SER A 255 3.61 18.98 -26.67
CA SER A 255 4.02 20.39 -26.68
C SER A 255 3.89 21.07 -25.32
N VAL A 256 2.86 20.68 -24.54
CA VAL A 256 2.69 21.12 -23.14
C VAL A 256 2.53 19.90 -22.27
N LYS A 257 3.14 19.90 -21.09
CA LYS A 257 2.86 18.87 -20.08
C LYS A 257 2.72 19.45 -18.69
N THR A 258 1.82 18.84 -17.93
CA THR A 258 1.56 19.17 -16.54
C THR A 258 2.03 18.01 -15.67
N CYS A 259 2.79 18.30 -14.61
CA CYS A 259 3.38 17.28 -13.76
C CYS A 259 3.03 17.46 -12.28
N TRP A 260 2.92 16.34 -11.57
CA TRP A 260 2.64 16.26 -10.14
C TRP A 260 3.39 15.10 -9.48
N TYR A 261 3.36 15.07 -8.14
CA TYR A 261 3.87 13.91 -7.40
C TYR A 261 2.88 12.76 -7.38
N GLN A 262 3.43 11.57 -7.55
CA GLN A 262 2.73 10.31 -7.48
C GLN A 262 3.53 9.33 -6.61
N VAL A 263 2.87 8.62 -5.71
CA VAL A 263 3.48 7.49 -4.97
C VAL A 263 3.94 6.43 -5.96
N GLN A 264 5.03 5.75 -5.66
CA GLN A 264 5.48 4.62 -6.48
C GLN A 264 4.58 3.39 -6.30
N GLU A 265 4.78 2.41 -7.19
CA GLU A 265 4.30 1.06 -6.98
C GLU A 265 4.82 0.50 -5.66
N PHE A 266 3.99 -0.26 -4.96
CA PHE A 266 4.27 -0.63 -3.57
C PHE A 266 5.47 -1.56 -3.44
N ASN A 267 5.81 -2.34 -4.48
CA ASN A 267 7.02 -3.14 -4.51
C ASN A 267 8.30 -2.29 -4.41
N VAL A 268 8.33 -1.09 -5.01
CA VAL A 268 9.49 -0.19 -4.91
C VAL A 268 9.71 0.26 -3.47
N ILE A 269 8.61 0.55 -2.77
CA ILE A 269 8.63 0.90 -1.34
C ILE A 269 9.06 -0.33 -0.50
N GLY A 270 8.55 -1.51 -0.85
CA GLY A 270 8.94 -2.79 -0.25
C GLY A 270 10.43 -3.08 -0.37
N ASP A 271 10.99 -2.93 -1.57
CA ASP A 271 12.42 -3.12 -1.87
C ASP A 271 13.28 -2.12 -1.08
N TYR A 272 12.87 -0.84 -1.05
CA TYR A 272 13.54 0.19 -0.27
C TYR A 272 13.55 -0.15 1.23
N LEU A 273 12.41 -0.57 1.79
CA LEU A 273 12.30 -0.97 3.19
C LEU A 273 13.05 -2.27 3.47
N LYS A 274 13.12 -3.22 2.52
CA LYS A 274 13.88 -4.47 2.67
C LYS A 274 15.38 -4.20 2.69
N ALA A 275 15.85 -3.23 1.91
CA ALA A 275 17.23 -2.75 1.99
C ALA A 275 17.53 -2.13 3.37
N LYS A 276 16.62 -1.31 3.91
CA LYS A 276 16.75 -0.76 5.28
C LYS A 276 16.66 -1.82 6.35
N TYR A 277 15.82 -2.84 6.17
CA TYR A 277 15.80 -4.02 7.01
C TYR A 277 17.18 -4.64 7.00
N ARG A 278 17.77 -5.00 5.86
CA ARG A 278 19.10 -5.68 5.82
C ARG A 278 20.18 -4.94 6.61
N SER A 279 20.22 -3.62 6.55
CA SER A 279 21.17 -2.78 7.30
C SER A 279 20.69 -2.30 8.67
N ALA A 280 19.59 -2.83 9.21
CA ALA A 280 19.06 -2.36 10.49
C ALA A 280 20.00 -2.71 11.65
N VAL A 281 20.17 -1.76 12.56
CA VAL A 281 21.02 -1.86 13.73
C VAL A 281 20.21 -2.18 14.98
N LYS A 282 20.82 -2.90 15.92
CA LYS A 282 20.23 -3.09 17.24
C LYS A 282 20.38 -1.79 18.02
N ALA A 283 19.26 -1.20 18.40
CA ALA A 283 19.24 0.01 19.22
C ALA A 283 19.27 -0.33 20.71
N THR A 284 19.71 0.62 21.51
CA THR A 284 19.65 0.59 22.99
C THR A 284 19.05 1.89 23.50
N LEU A 285 18.55 1.89 24.74
CA LEU A 285 18.10 3.13 25.37
C LEU A 285 19.27 4.03 25.79
N LEU A 286 19.15 5.30 25.44
CA LEU A 286 19.97 6.38 25.95
C LEU A 286 19.09 7.35 26.74
N LYS A 287 19.35 7.44 28.04
CA LYS A 287 18.80 8.49 28.89
C LYS A 287 19.70 9.72 28.79
N ARG A 288 19.17 10.81 28.25
CA ARG A 288 19.87 12.10 28.14
C ARG A 288 19.92 12.79 29.50
N LYS A 289 20.85 13.76 29.64
CA LYS A 289 21.02 14.59 30.85
C LYS A 289 19.77 15.40 31.22
N ASP A 290 18.94 15.75 30.22
CA ASP A 290 17.65 16.43 30.37
C ASP A 290 16.51 15.49 30.82
N GLY A 291 16.82 14.23 31.15
CA GLY A 291 15.84 13.22 31.55
C GLY A 291 15.10 12.57 30.38
N LYS A 292 15.30 13.02 29.13
CA LYS A 292 14.62 12.48 27.95
C LYS A 292 15.22 11.13 27.56
N VAL A 293 14.35 10.17 27.24
CA VAL A 293 14.76 8.83 26.77
C VAL A 293 14.73 8.80 25.25
N THR A 294 15.82 8.31 24.64
CA THR A 294 16.00 8.20 23.18
C THR A 294 16.63 6.87 22.81
N LEU A 295 16.60 6.50 21.53
CA LEU A 295 17.33 5.33 21.02
C LEU A 295 18.75 5.75 20.62
N LYS A 296 19.74 4.92 20.96
CA LYS A 296 21.13 4.99 20.50
C LYS A 296 21.48 3.75 19.69
#